data_AF-A0A7C1YSK1-F1
#
_entry.id   AF-A0A7C1YSK1-F1
#
_cell.length_a   1.000
_cell.length_b   1.000
_cell.length_c   1.000
_cell.angle_alpha   90.00
_cell.angle_beta   90.00
_cell.angle_gamma   90.00
#
_symmetry.space_group_name_H-M   'P 1'
#
loop_
_entity.id
_entity.type
_entity.pdbx_description
1 polymer ?
#
loop_
_entity_poly.entity_id
_entity_poly.type
_entity_poly.pdbx_seq_one_letter_code
_entity_poly.pdbx_strand_id
1 'polypeptide(L)' 'MCKQNLRFPRLGILCIISPKLVSVGRHPNIDLSINCKIQDVSGEAGNFTVKVLKKSLFINPDTCTGCGVCGIYCPVEA' A
#
# COMPACT_ATOMS: atom_id res chain seq x y z
N MET A 1 0.46 -4.70 6.23
CA MET A 1 1.25 -5.89 5.88
C MET A 1 0.34 -6.92 5.26
N CYS A 2 0.60 -7.36 4.02
CA CYS A 2 -0.08 -8.51 3.45
C CYS A 2 0.21 -9.73 4.33
N LYS A 3 -0.76 -10.16 5.13
CA LYS A 3 -0.70 -11.47 5.79
C LYS A 3 -0.90 -12.54 4.72
N GLN A 4 0.17 -12.90 3.99
CA GLN A 4 0.18 -14.14 3.21
C GLN A 4 0.47 -15.30 4.17
N ASN A 5 -0.62 -15.82 4.72
CA ASN A 5 -0.67 -17.08 5.44
C ASN A 5 -0.45 -18.22 4.42
N LEU A 6 0.81 -18.55 4.09
CA LEU A 6 1.14 -19.66 3.20
C LEU A 6 2.30 -20.46 3.78
N ARG A 7 1.90 -21.49 4.50
CA ARG A 7 2.69 -22.62 4.98
C ARG A 7 3.19 -23.47 3.80
N PHE A 8 4.14 -22.97 3.01
CA PHE A 8 4.85 -23.78 2.02
C PHE A 8 6.35 -23.45 1.96
N PRO A 9 7.24 -24.44 2.17
CA PRO A 9 8.67 -24.23 2.17
C PRO A 9 9.17 -24.20 0.73
N ARG A 10 9.30 -23.00 0.12
CA ARG A 10 10.26 -22.76 -0.96
C ARG A 10 10.34 -21.27 -1.32
N LEU A 11 11.56 -20.75 -1.26
CA LEU A 11 12.05 -19.38 -1.47
C LEU A 11 11.58 -18.60 -2.73
N GLY A 12 10.60 -19.05 -3.53
CA GLY A 12 10.43 -18.55 -4.90
C GLY A 12 9.53 -17.31 -5.08
N ILE A 13 8.45 -17.16 -4.32
CA ILE A 13 7.40 -16.19 -4.66
C ILE A 13 7.75 -14.75 -4.28
N LEU A 14 8.43 -14.55 -3.15
CA LEU A 14 8.86 -13.22 -2.73
C LEU A 14 9.87 -12.64 -3.74
N CYS A 15 10.78 -13.46 -4.25
CA CYS A 15 11.78 -13.06 -5.24
C CYS A 15 11.18 -12.59 -6.58
N ILE A 16 9.98 -13.06 -6.92
CA ILE A 16 9.31 -12.68 -8.18
C ILE A 16 8.45 -11.41 -7.99
N ILE A 17 7.82 -11.26 -6.83
CA ILE A 17 6.89 -10.13 -6.57
C ILE A 17 7.65 -8.88 -6.11
N SER A 18 8.67 -9.02 -5.28
CA SER A 18 9.47 -7.90 -4.76
C SER A 18 9.97 -6.93 -5.84
N PRO A 19 10.62 -7.37 -6.95
CA PRO A 19 11.12 -6.44 -7.95
C PRO A 19 9.99 -5.67 -8.66
N LYS A 20 8.83 -6.30 -8.88
CA LYS A 20 7.66 -5.64 -9.48
C LYS A 20 7.06 -4.61 -8.54
N LEU A 21 6.94 -4.92 -7.25
CA LEU A 21 6.40 -4.00 -6.26
C LEU A 21 7.26 -2.72 -6.16
N VAL A 22 8.59 -2.88 -6.14
CA VAL A 22 9.54 -1.76 -6.09
C VAL A 22 9.54 -0.96 -7.40
N SER A 23 9.45 -1.63 -8.55
CA SER A 23 9.40 -0.97 -9.85
C SER A 23 8.15 -0.11 -10.02
N VAL A 24 6.98 -0.61 -9.61
CA VAL A 24 5.72 0.13 -9.69
C VAL A 24 5.77 1.35 -8.76
N GLY A 25 6.33 1.19 -7.55
CA GLY A 25 6.50 2.27 -6.58
C GLY A 25 7.36 3.46 -7.05
N ARG A 26 8.20 3.28 -8.07
CA ARG A 26 9.12 4.31 -8.58
C ARG A 26 8.79 4.78 -10.01
N HIS A 27 7.68 4.31 -10.58
CA HIS A 27 7.35 4.58 -11.97
C HIS A 27 6.68 5.97 -12.12
N PRO A 28 7.16 6.86 -13.02
CA PRO A 28 6.67 8.23 -13.12
C PRO A 28 5.22 8.35 -13.60
N ASN A 29 4.72 7.35 -14.34
CA ASN A 29 3.35 7.37 -14.89
C ASN A 29 2.32 6.70 -13.96
N ILE A 30 2.70 6.31 -12.74
CA ILE A 30 1.81 5.58 -11.83
C ILE A 30 1.77 6.31 -10.48
N ASP A 31 0.60 6.78 -10.08
CA ASP A 31 0.35 7.26 -8.72
C ASP A 31 -0.06 6.09 -7.81
N LEU A 32 0.69 5.88 -6.72
CA LEU A 32 0.32 4.90 -5.70
C LEU A 32 -0.38 5.58 -4.52
N SER A 33 -1.67 5.37 -4.45
CA SER A 33 -2.49 5.81 -3.34
C SER A 33 -2.77 4.64 -2.37
N ILE A 34 -2.03 4.58 -1.26
CA ILE A 34 -2.15 3.54 -0.23
C ILE A 34 -3.34 3.79 0.71
N ASN A 35 -3.87 2.70 1.30
CA ASN A 35 -5.01 2.71 2.23
C ASN A 35 -6.26 3.42 1.65
N CYS A 36 -6.44 3.29 0.34
CA CYS A 36 -7.54 3.88 -0.39
C CYS A 36 -8.64 2.85 -0.65
N LYS A 37 -9.90 3.31 -0.62
CA LYS A 37 -11.07 2.52 -1.03
C LYS A 37 -11.84 3.28 -2.09
N ILE A 38 -12.27 2.58 -3.12
CA ILE A 38 -13.18 3.13 -4.12
C ILE A 38 -14.56 3.22 -3.48
N GLN A 39 -15.14 4.42 -3.45
CA GLN A 39 -16.47 4.66 -2.91
C GLN A 39 -17.53 4.61 -4.00
N ASP A 40 -17.24 5.22 -5.14
CA ASP A 40 -18.17 5.35 -6.25
C ASP A 40 -17.41 5.43 -7.57
N VAL A 41 -18.01 4.88 -8.61
CA VAL A 41 -17.50 4.97 -9.98
C VAL A 41 -18.67 5.45 -10.83
N SER A 42 -18.52 6.64 -11.38
CA SER A 42 -19.53 7.28 -12.23
C SER A 42 -18.93 7.55 -13.61
N GLY A 43 -19.72 7.42 -14.67
CA GLY A 43 -19.30 7.73 -16.03
C GLY A 43 -19.61 6.63 -17.04
N GLU A 44 -19.12 6.82 -18.26
CA GLU A 44 -19.34 5.97 -19.42
C GLU A 44 -18.01 5.51 -20.02
N ALA A 45 -18.06 4.55 -20.94
CA ALA A 45 -16.86 3.93 -21.51
C ALA A 45 -15.91 4.98 -22.13
N GLY A 46 -14.74 5.15 -21.50
CA GLY A 46 -13.72 6.10 -21.92
C GLY A 46 -13.55 7.31 -20.99
N ASN A 47 -14.53 7.62 -20.14
CA ASN A 47 -14.44 8.73 -19.18
C ASN A 47 -15.05 8.36 -17.82
N PHE A 48 -14.23 7.73 -16.98
CA PHE A 48 -14.63 7.31 -15.64
C PHE A 48 -14.19 8.34 -14.60
N THR A 49 -15.14 8.82 -13.81
CA THR A 49 -14.88 9.60 -12.61
C THR A 49 -15.01 8.69 -11.40
N VAL A 50 -13.90 8.44 -10.71
CA VAL A 50 -13.86 7.55 -9.54
C VAL A 50 -13.71 8.40 -8.28
N LYS A 51 -14.62 8.22 -7.32
CA LYS A 51 -14.47 8.78 -5.97
C LYS A 51 -13.68 7.80 -5.12
N VAL A 52 -12.50 8.22 -4.70
CA VAL A 52 -11.60 7.42 -3.86
C VAL A 52 -11.55 8.00 -2.46
N LEU A 53 -11.87 7.19 -1.45
CA LEU A 53 -11.68 7.52 -0.05
C LEU A 53 -10.27 7.11 0.37
N LYS A 54 -9.40 8.09 0.61
CA LYS A 54 -8.06 7.89 1.16
C LYS A 54 -8.14 7.93 2.68
N LYS A 55 -7.95 6.78 3.35
CA LYS A 55 -7.91 6.75 4.81
C LYS A 55 -6.57 7.30 5.29
N SER A 56 -6.64 8.18 6.28
CA SER A 56 -5.43 8.68 6.94
C SER A 56 -4.66 7.51 7.56
N LEU A 57 -3.34 7.56 7.42
CA LEU A 57 -2.43 6.62 8.07
C LEU A 57 -2.08 7.08 9.49
N PHE A 58 -2.66 8.20 9.94
CA PHE A 58 -2.34 8.88 11.20
C PHE A 58 -0.85 9.28 11.33
N ILE A 59 -0.14 9.26 10.20
CA ILE A 59 1.28 9.57 10.04
C ILE A 59 1.41 10.36 8.74
N ASN A 60 2.25 11.39 8.73
CA ASN A 60 2.60 12.09 7.50
C ASN A 60 3.62 11.24 6.71
N PRO A 61 3.25 10.73 5.51
CA PRO A 61 4.14 9.88 4.72
C PRO A 61 5.39 10.62 4.23
N ASP A 62 5.34 11.94 4.04
CA ASP A 62 6.48 12.72 3.54
C ASP A 62 7.61 12.84 4.57
N THR A 63 7.27 12.82 5.86
CA THR A 63 8.22 12.88 6.97
C THR A 63 8.59 11.50 7.53
N CYS A 64 7.81 10.47 7.18
CA CYS A 64 7.98 9.14 7.75
C CYS A 64 9.11 8.39 7.04
N THR A 65 10.18 8.08 7.77
CA THR A 65 11.31 7.29 7.25
C THR A 65 11.08 5.78 7.31
N GLY A 66 9.96 5.33 7.91
CA GLY A 66 9.66 3.90 8.07
C GLY A 66 10.55 3.18 9.08
N CYS A 67 11.20 3.90 10.00
CA CYS A 67 12.15 3.34 10.97
C CYS A 67 11.51 2.40 12.03
N GLY A 68 10.18 2.44 12.20
CA GLY A 68 9.45 1.56 13.12
C GLY A 68 9.61 1.89 14.61
N VAL A 69 10.39 2.92 14.96
CA VAL A 69 10.64 3.32 16.36
C VAL A 69 9.34 3.71 17.08
N CYS A 70 8.40 4.33 16.36
CA CYS A 70 7.10 4.70 16.92
C CYS A 70 6.29 3.51 17.47
N GLY A 71 6.46 2.30 16.90
CA GLY A 71 5.78 1.10 17.39
C GLY A 71 6.38 0.54 18.67
N ILE A 72 7.67 0.77 18.93
CA ILE A 72 8.38 0.25 20.11
C ILE A 72 7.94 0.99 21.38
N TYR A 73 7.76 2.31 21.28
CA TYR A 73 7.33 3.16 22.39
C TYR A 73 5.82 3.21 22.57
N CYS A 74 5.07 2.49 21.74
CA CYS A 74 3.62 2.52 21.77
C CYS A 74 3.11 1.84 23.05
N PRO A 75 2.42 2.58 23.96
CA PRO A 75 1.97 2.01 25.24
C PRO A 75 0.74 1.12 25.11
N VAL A 76 0.08 1.12 23.95
CA VAL A 76 -1.04 0.23 23.64
C VAL A 76 -0.52 -1.05 22.98
N GLU A 77 -0.92 -2.19 23.53
CA GLU A 77 -0.71 -3.49 22.91
C GLU A 77 -1.51 -3.58 21.60
N ALA A 78 -0.85 -4.06 20.55
CA ALA A 78 -1.35 -4.07 19.17
C ALA A 78 -2.17 -5.32 18.83
#